data_AF-A0ABD5SJC0-F1
#
_entry.id   AF-A0ABD5SJC0-F1
#
_cell.length_a   1.000
_cell.length_b   1.000
_cell.length_c   1.000
_cell.angle_alpha   90.00
_cell.angle_beta   90.00
_cell.angle_gamma   90.00
#
_symmetry.space_group_name_H-M   'P 1'
#
loop_
_entity.id
_entity.type
_entity.pdbx_description
1 polymer ?
#
loop_
_entity_poly.entity_id
_entity_poly.type
_entity_poly.pdbx_seq_one_letter_code
_entity_poly.pdbx_strand_id
1 'polypeptide(L)' 'MSTIRVVWGSASAPTAMASYDAALAEAGVENYNLVSVSSVIPAETHVEAVGTAPDLGPAGERLTVVEAR' A
#
# COMPACT_ATOMS: atom_id res chain seq x y z
N MET A 1 -9.25 -16.97 1.56
CA MET A 1 -9.71 -15.72 2.19
C MET A 1 -8.70 -14.64 1.86
N SER A 2 -9.14 -13.53 1.26
CA SER A 2 -8.27 -12.36 1.04
C SER A 2 -8.02 -11.66 2.37
N THR A 3 -6.77 -11.25 2.62
CA THR A 3 -6.37 -10.48 3.81
C THR A 3 -6.11 -9.04 3.39
N ILE A 4 -6.64 -8.06 4.12
CA ILE A 4 -6.28 -6.65 3.97
C ILE A 4 -5.14 -6.33 4.93
N ARG A 5 -4.10 -5.68 4.41
CA ARG A 5 -2.92 -5.29 5.17
C ARG A 5 -2.86 -3.79 5.29
N VAL A 6 -2.76 -3.31 6.53
CA VAL A 6 -2.48 -1.91 6.85
C VAL A 6 -0.97 -1.75 6.95
N VAL A 7 -0.44 -0.96 6.01
CA VAL A 7 0.98 -0.60 5.88
C VAL A 7 1.13 0.91 5.93
N TRP A 8 2.31 1.39 6.27
CA TRP A 8 2.59 2.82 6.35
C TRP A 8 4.05 3.10 6.07
N GLY A 9 4.32 4.33 5.62
CA GLY A 9 5.65 4.85 5.40
C GLY A 9 5.61 6.37 5.41
N SER A 10 6.76 6.98 5.69
CA SER A 10 6.96 8.42 5.72
C SER A 10 8.36 8.76 5.25
N ALA A 11 8.46 9.51 4.16
CA ALA A 11 9.76 9.92 3.63
C ALA A 11 9.78 11.41 3.28
N SER A 12 10.97 11.99 3.35
CA SER A 12 11.27 13.33 2.82
C SER A 12 12.09 13.19 1.55
N ALA A 13 11.77 13.96 0.52
CA ALA A 13 12.52 13.98 -0.72
C ALA A 13 12.40 15.35 -1.42
N PRO A 14 13.21 15.63 -2.46
CA PRO A 14 13.24 16.95 -3.11
C PRO A 14 11.94 17.38 -3.79
N THR A 15 11.01 16.46 -4.06
CA THR A 15 9.70 16.76 -4.65
C THR A 15 8.60 15.99 -3.93
N ALA A 16 7.36 16.48 -4.00
CA ALA A 16 6.21 15.78 -3.43
C ALA A 16 6.02 14.38 -4.02
N MET A 17 6.31 14.20 -5.32
CA MET A 17 6.25 12.90 -5.98
C MET A 17 7.34 11.95 -5.50
N ALA A 18 8.57 12.45 -5.32
CA ALA A 18 9.66 11.64 -4.79
C ALA A 18 9.46 11.28 -3.31
N SER A 19 8.87 12.17 -2.51
CA SER A 19 8.59 11.88 -1.10
C SER A 19 7.48 10.85 -0.96
N TYR A 20 6.49 10.92 -1.86
CA TYR A 20 5.43 9.93 -1.96
C TYR A 20 5.98 8.55 -2.36
N ASP A 21 6.77 8.48 -3.43
CA ASP A 21 7.42 7.24 -3.89
C ASP A 21 8.29 6.60 -2.80
N ALA A 22 9.11 7.40 -2.11
CA ALA A 22 9.94 6.92 -1.00
C ALA A 22 9.10 6.47 0.21
N ALA A 23 7.94 7.08 0.47
CA ALA A 23 7.02 6.62 1.51
C ALA A 23 6.35 5.29 1.13
N LEU A 24 6.02 5.08 -0.16
CA LEU A 24 5.55 3.79 -0.66
C LEU A 24 6.64 2.71 -0.53
N ALA A 25 7.91 3.09 -0.71
CA ALA A 25 9.04 2.17 -0.57
C ALA A 25 9.26 1.73 0.88
N GLU A 26 9.12 2.64 1.85
CA GLU A 26 9.15 2.28 3.27
C GLU A 26 7.96 1.38 3.65
N ALA A 27 6.80 1.61 3.03
CA ALA A 27 5.61 0.76 3.20
C ALA A 27 5.71 -0.59 2.45
N GLY A 28 6.70 -0.78 1.57
CA GLY A 28 6.93 -2.00 0.78
C GLY A 28 5.96 -2.21 -0.39
N VAL A 29 5.34 -1.14 -0.90
CA VAL A 29 4.34 -1.22 -1.98
C VAL A 29 4.69 -0.39 -3.22
N GLU A 30 5.89 0.16 -3.29
CA GLU A 30 6.40 1.03 -4.35
C GLU A 30 6.41 0.37 -5.74
N ASN A 31 6.55 -0.95 -5.78
CA ASN A 31 6.68 -1.71 -7.02
C ASN A 31 5.34 -2.25 -7.55
N TYR A 32 4.20 -1.84 -6.97
CA TYR A 32 2.87 -2.26 -7.42
C TYR A 32 2.08 -1.10 -8.06
N ASN A 33 1.19 -1.43 -8.98
CA ASN A 33 0.27 -0.45 -9.57
C ASN A 33 -0.94 -0.25 -8.65
N LEU A 34 -0.89 0.81 -7.84
CA LEU A 34 -1.94 1.14 -6.87
C LEU A 34 -3.24 1.59 -7.58
N VAL A 35 -4.34 0.94 -7.24
CA VAL A 35 -5.70 1.30 -7.70
C VAL A 35 -6.54 1.67 -6.49
N SER A 36 -6.77 2.98 -6.33
CA SER A 36 -7.51 3.53 -5.20
C SER A 36 -9.00 3.19 -5.26
N VAL A 37 -9.57 2.76 -4.12
CA VAL A 37 -11.01 2.50 -3.95
C VAL A 37 -11.61 3.27 -2.77
N SER A 38 -12.94 3.33 -2.71
CA SER A 38 -13.71 4.24 -1.85
C SER A 38 -13.83 3.84 -0.36
N SER A 39 -13.11 2.82 0.12
CA SER A 39 -13.13 2.33 1.52
C SER A 39 -14.33 1.45 1.91
N VAL A 40 -14.47 0.31 1.22
CA VAL A 40 -15.40 -0.76 1.61
C VAL A 40 -14.61 -2.03 1.92
N ILE A 41 -14.76 -2.56 3.14
CA ILE A 41 -14.20 -3.85 3.54
C ILE A 41 -15.24 -4.94 3.26
N PRO A 42 -14.93 -5.97 2.44
CA PRO A 42 -15.86 -7.07 2.22
C PRO A 42 -16.16 -7.83 3.51
N ALA A 43 -17.35 -8.42 3.61
CA ALA A 43 -17.74 -9.22 4.76
C ALA A 43 -16.70 -10.32 5.05
N GLU A 44 -16.47 -10.58 6.34
CA GLU A 44 -15.57 -11.64 6.82
C GLU A 44 -14.09 -11.49 6.37
N THR A 45 -13.69 -10.30 5.90
CA THR A 45 -12.30 -10.03 5.51
C THR A 45 -11.45 -9.70 6.73
N HIS A 46 -10.35 -10.43 6.92
CA HIS A 46 -9.39 -10.15 7.96
C HIS A 46 -8.56 -8.91 7.64
N VAL A 47 -8.37 -8.04 8.63
CA VAL A 47 -7.53 -6.84 8.54
C VAL A 47 -6.41 -6.95 9.56
N GLU A 48 -5.17 -6.78 9.11
CA GLU A 48 -3.99 -6.81 9.97
C GLU A 48 -3.10 -5.58 9.73
N ALA A 49 -2.56 -5.01 10.81
CA ALA A 49 -1.53 -3.99 10.74
C ALA A 49 -0.16 -4.66 10.76
N VAL A 50 0.62 -4.47 9.69
CA VAL A 50 1.90 -5.17 9.47
C VAL A 50 3.09 -4.22 9.29
N GLY A 51 2.84 -2.92 9.15
CA GLY A 51 3.89 -1.91 8.97
C GLY A 51 4.39 -1.88 7.53
N THR A 52 5.14 -2.90 7.13
CA THR A 52 5.67 -3.07 5.78
C THR A 52 4.97 -4.24 5.09
N ALA A 53 4.59 -4.07 3.83
CA ALA A 53 3.97 -5.14 3.07
C ALA A 53 4.94 -6.32 2.88
N PRO A 54 4.46 -7.57 3.00
CA PRO A 54 5.21 -8.73 2.53
C PRO A 54 5.25 -8.74 0.99
N ASP A 55 5.92 -9.73 0.39
CA ASP A 55 5.77 -9.99 -1.04
C ASP A 55 4.31 -10.30 -1.38
N LEU A 56 3.69 -9.44 -2.19
CA LEU A 56 2.30 -9.55 -2.64
C LEU A 56 2.19 -10.10 -4.08
N GLY A 57 3.31 -10.47 -4.69
CA GLY A 57 3.39 -10.97 -6.05
C GLY A 57 4.34 -10.14 -6.93
N PRO A 58 4.34 -10.39 -8.25
CA PRO A 58 5.24 -9.74 -9.19
C PRO A 58 5.11 -8.21 -9.21
N ALA A 59 6.25 -7.53 -9.40
CA ALA A 59 6.26 -6.09 -9.63
C ALA A 59 5.42 -5.70 -10.86
N GLY A 60 4.71 -4.58 -10.75
CA GLY A 60 3.79 -4.07 -11.77
C GLY A 60 2.40 -4.71 -11.74
N GLU A 61 2.15 -5.70 -10.87
CA GLU A 61 0.78 -6.18 -10.66
C GLU A 61 -0.11 -5.12 -10.01
N ARG A 62 -1.41 -5.25 -10.25
CA ARG A 62 -2.40 -4.33 -9.69
C ARG A 62 -2.60 -4.60 -8.20
N LEU A 63 -2.51 -3.55 -7.39
CA LEU A 63 -2.82 -3.60 -5.96
C LEU A 63 -3.98 -2.65 -5.63
N THR A 64 -5.12 -3.20 -5.24
CA THR A 64 -6.27 -2.40 -4.80
C THR A 64 -6.00 -1.84 -3.41
N VAL A 65 -6.07 -0.52 -3.25
CA VAL A 65 -5.76 0.15 -1.99
C VAL A 65 -6.83 1.16 -1.57
N VAL A 66 -6.95 1.33 -0.26
CA VAL A 66 -7.49 2.56 0.31
C VAL A 66 -6.28 3.32 0.83
N GLU A 67 -6.10 4.54 0.35
CA GLU A 67 -4.90 5.33 0.62
C GLU A 67 -5.27 6.59 1.39
N ALA A 68 -4.48 6.89 2.43
CA ALA A 68 -4.46 8.17 3.11
C ALA A 68 -3.02 8.73 3.03
N ARG A 69 -2.89 10.01 2.72
CA ARG A 69 -1.62 10.71 2.54
C ARG A 69 -1.69 12.13 3.10
#